data_AF-A0A9D7VRJ6-F1
#
_entry.id   AF-A0A9D7VRJ6-F1
#
_cell.length_a   1.000
_cell.length_b   1.000
_cell.length_c   1.000
_cell.angle_alpha   90.00
_cell.angle_beta   90.00
_cell.angle_gamma   90.00
#
_symmetry.space_group_name_H-M   'P 1'
#
loop_
_entity.id
_entity.type
_entity.pdbx_description
1 polymer ?
#
loop_
_entity_poly.entity_id
_entity_poly.type
_entity_poly.pdbx_seq_one_letter_code
_entity_poly.pdbx_strand_id
1 'polypeptide(L)'
;TSEVKVGITRHSQVPTRWMDQGATQAQPIARVQHRQLSGLLETALAKHVKDKTAWQTMLKGNGEALSLEEKRQELMSLCEGDIQALQGRFGLQALQLLENEPTVSINYPVVEFPTKVSAHNFDKNPLVEGKLMGIKGQYLLLDTGVLNIRKFGGYHIELETR
;
A
#
# COMPACT_ATOMS: atom_id res chain seq x y z
N THR A 1 -4.86 -5.95 -6.47
CA THR A 1 -4.22 -5.35 -7.65
C THR A 1 -3.16 -6.32 -8.10
N SER A 2 -3.01 -6.62 -9.38
CA SER A 2 -2.02 -7.57 -9.92
C SER A 2 -0.59 -7.03 -9.96
N GLU A 3 -0.31 -5.88 -9.33
CA GLU A 3 0.97 -5.17 -9.46
C GLU A 3 1.63 -5.00 -8.09
N VAL A 4 2.89 -5.42 -8.00
CA VAL A 4 3.73 -5.30 -6.81
C VAL A 4 4.30 -3.88 -6.72
N LYS A 5 4.35 -3.34 -5.50
CA LYS A 5 5.02 -2.08 -5.18
C LYS A 5 5.97 -2.25 -3.99
N VAL A 6 6.94 -1.36 -3.91
CA VAL A 6 7.81 -1.22 -2.75
C VAL A 6 7.43 0.05 -2.01
N GLY A 7 7.47 0.02 -0.68
CA GLY A 7 7.07 1.15 0.14
C GLY A 7 7.79 1.17 1.48
N ILE A 8 8.17 2.35 1.96
CA ILE A 8 8.73 2.51 3.30
C ILE A 8 7.66 2.47 4.39
N THR A 9 7.93 1.72 5.46
CA THR A 9 7.04 1.62 6.62
C THR A 9 7.86 1.67 7.91
N ARG A 10 7.43 2.48 8.89
CA ARG A 10 8.01 2.43 10.23
C ARG A 10 7.56 1.15 10.93
N HIS A 11 8.44 0.51 11.69
CA HIS A 11 8.13 -0.74 12.39
C HIS A 11 6.84 -0.65 13.24
N SER A 12 6.65 0.45 13.98
CA SER A 12 5.45 0.70 14.79
C SER A 12 4.15 0.93 13.99
N GLN A 13 4.21 0.94 12.67
CA GLN A 13 3.08 1.12 11.76
C GLN A 13 2.82 -0.11 10.90
N VAL A 14 3.53 -1.22 11.15
CA VAL A 14 3.21 -2.52 10.58
C VAL A 14 2.12 -3.16 11.45
N PRO A 15 1.00 -3.68 10.89
CA PRO A 15 0.62 -3.71 9.47
C PRO A 15 -0.25 -2.51 9.03
N THR A 16 -0.59 -1.58 9.92
CA THR A 16 -1.50 -0.44 9.66
C THR A 16 -1.23 0.28 8.34
N ARG A 17 0.05 0.58 8.04
CA ARG A 17 0.45 1.30 6.83
C ARG A 17 0.23 0.50 5.55
N TRP A 18 0.26 -0.83 5.61
CA TRP A 18 -0.05 -1.71 4.48
C TRP A 18 -1.56 -1.71 4.22
N MET A 19 -2.35 -1.79 5.29
CA MET A 19 -3.81 -1.71 5.22
C MET A 19 -4.26 -0.36 4.65
N ASP A 20 -3.73 0.76 5.15
CA ASP A 20 -4.04 2.10 4.64
C ASP A 20 -3.85 2.25 3.12
N GLN A 21 -2.85 1.54 2.60
CA GLN A 21 -2.48 1.53 1.19
C GLN A 21 -3.30 0.55 0.34
N GLY A 22 -4.26 -0.16 0.94
CA GLY A 22 -5.10 -1.15 0.28
C GLY A 22 -4.36 -2.40 -0.19
N ALA A 23 -3.21 -2.73 0.42
CA ALA A 23 -2.48 -3.95 0.12
C ALA A 23 -3.30 -5.17 0.54
N THR A 24 -3.32 -6.21 -0.30
CA THR A 24 -3.92 -7.52 -0.01
C THR A 24 -2.88 -8.56 0.40
N GLN A 25 -1.62 -8.34 0.02
CA GLN A 25 -0.45 -9.08 0.48
C GLN A 25 0.67 -8.09 0.78
N ALA A 26 1.49 -8.37 1.79
CA ALA A 26 2.70 -7.61 2.09
C ALA A 26 3.77 -8.53 2.67
N GLN A 27 5.03 -8.25 2.34
CA GLN A 27 6.19 -8.96 2.87
C GLN A 27 7.30 -7.94 3.18
N PRO A 28 7.91 -7.97 4.37
CA PRO A 28 9.08 -7.16 4.65
C PRO A 28 10.31 -7.73 3.93
N ILE A 29 11.07 -6.87 3.26
CA ILE A 29 12.23 -7.29 2.43
C ILE A 29 13.57 -6.77 2.96
N ALA A 30 13.55 -5.72 3.78
CA ALA A 30 14.74 -5.12 4.37
C ALA A 30 14.39 -4.35 5.65
N ARG A 31 15.34 -4.30 6.57
CA ARG A 31 15.34 -3.43 7.75
C ARG A 31 16.50 -2.45 7.64
N VAL A 32 16.20 -1.18 7.87
CA VAL A 32 17.19 -0.11 7.78
C VAL A 32 17.17 0.78 9.02
N GLN A 33 18.34 1.28 9.41
CA GLN A 33 18.48 2.11 10.61
C GLN A 33 17.94 3.54 10.44
N HIS A 34 18.03 4.11 9.22
CA HIS A 34 17.71 5.50 8.97
C HIS A 34 16.68 5.69 7.86
N ARG A 35 15.82 6.71 8.01
CA ARG A 35 14.81 7.06 6.99
C ARG A 35 15.44 7.42 5.65
N GLN A 36 16.59 8.10 5.65
CA GLN A 36 17.31 8.42 4.41
C GLN A 36 17.68 7.15 3.65
N LEU A 37 18.25 6.16 4.35
CA LEU A 37 18.63 4.88 3.77
C LEU A 37 17.42 4.11 3.23
N SER A 38 16.28 4.16 3.94
CA SER A 38 15.01 3.60 3.44
C SER A 38 14.58 4.21 2.11
N GLY A 39 14.72 5.54 1.97
CA GLY A 39 14.34 6.25 0.74
C GLY A 39 15.29 5.97 -0.42
N LEU A 40 16.60 5.87 -0.15
CA LEU A 40 17.58 5.48 -1.17
C LEU A 40 17.33 4.07 -1.69
N LEU A 41 17.08 3.11 -0.79
CA LEU A 41 16.76 1.74 -1.16
C LEU A 41 15.42 1.65 -1.91
N GLU A 42 14.38 2.34 -1.42
CA GLU A 42 13.08 2.43 -2.10
C GLU A 42 13.24 2.99 -3.52
N THR A 43 14.06 4.04 -3.69
CA THR A 43 14.32 4.65 -5.01
C THR A 43 15.02 3.67 -5.95
N ALA A 44 15.98 2.88 -5.46
CA ALA A 44 16.65 1.86 -6.27
C ALA A 44 15.64 0.79 -6.72
N LEU A 45 14.88 0.24 -5.78
CA LEU A 45 13.89 -0.81 -6.05
C LEU A 45 12.74 -0.31 -6.94
N ALA A 46 12.31 0.95 -6.77
CA ALA A 46 11.23 1.57 -7.54
C ALA A 46 11.54 1.69 -9.04
N LYS A 47 12.81 1.62 -9.46
CA LYS A 47 13.18 1.55 -10.89
C LYS A 47 12.71 0.25 -11.55
N HIS A 48 12.51 -0.81 -10.76
CA HIS A 48 12.19 -2.16 -11.22
C HIS A 48 10.75 -2.61 -10.89
N VAL A 49 9.99 -1.76 -10.21
CA VAL A 49 8.56 -1.95 -9.96
C VAL A 49 7.76 -0.76 -10.46
N LYS A 50 6.45 -0.91 -10.66
CA LYS A 50 5.62 0.22 -11.07
C LYS A 50 5.46 1.20 -9.90
N ASP A 51 5.77 2.46 -10.16
CA ASP A 51 5.81 3.56 -9.18
C ASP A 51 4.42 3.95 -8.62
N LYS A 52 3.33 3.75 -9.38
CA LYS A 52 1.99 4.22 -8.99
C LYS A 52 0.97 3.11 -8.83
N THR A 53 0.38 3.06 -7.65
CA THR A 53 -0.86 2.31 -7.41
C THR A 53 -1.99 2.95 -8.19
N ALA A 54 -2.55 2.25 -9.19
CA ALA A 54 -3.83 2.61 -9.79
C ALA A 54 -4.94 2.39 -8.74
N TRP A 55 -5.17 3.38 -7.87
CA TRP A 55 -6.11 3.28 -6.76
C TRP A 55 -7.53 2.89 -7.21
N GLN A 56 -7.94 3.29 -8.41
CA GLN A 56 -9.19 2.84 -9.02
C GLN A 56 -9.19 1.33 -9.21
N THR A 57 -8.16 0.76 -9.84
CA THR A 57 -8.02 -0.70 -10.03
C THR A 57 -7.96 -1.45 -8.71
N MET A 58 -7.26 -0.91 -7.71
CA MET A 58 -7.19 -1.48 -6.37
C MET A 58 -8.57 -1.62 -5.69
N LEU A 59 -9.48 -0.67 -5.94
CA LEU A 59 -10.84 -0.68 -5.37
C LEU A 59 -11.83 -1.55 -6.14
N LYS A 60 -11.47 -2.06 -7.33
CA LYS A 60 -12.35 -2.95 -8.11
C LYS A 60 -12.24 -4.43 -7.73
N GLY A 61 -11.30 -4.79 -6.85
CA GLY A 61 -11.12 -6.18 -6.43
C GLY A 61 -9.78 -6.42 -5.74
N ASN A 62 -9.56 -7.66 -5.29
CA ASN A 62 -8.34 -8.03 -4.58
C ASN A 62 -7.16 -8.32 -5.51
N GLY A 63 -7.43 -8.59 -6.79
CA GLY A 63 -6.42 -9.09 -7.72
C GLY A 63 -6.01 -10.52 -7.39
N GLU A 64 -5.10 -11.05 -8.18
CA GLU A 64 -4.57 -12.40 -8.00
C GLU A 64 -3.46 -12.42 -6.96
N ALA A 65 -3.32 -13.53 -6.27
CA ALA A 65 -2.23 -13.75 -5.34
C ALA A 65 -0.91 -13.89 -6.12
N LEU A 66 0.13 -13.24 -5.62
CA LEU A 66 1.48 -13.32 -6.19
C LEU A 66 2.46 -13.91 -5.17
N SER A 67 3.50 -14.56 -5.68
CA SER A 67 4.65 -14.96 -4.87
C SER A 67 5.51 -13.73 -4.57
N LEU A 68 5.33 -13.15 -3.39
CA LEU A 68 6.12 -11.99 -2.97
C LEU A 68 7.60 -12.35 -2.78
N GLU A 69 7.89 -13.60 -2.39
CA GLU A 69 9.26 -14.08 -2.21
C GLU A 69 10.01 -14.17 -3.55
N GLU A 70 9.38 -14.69 -4.60
CA GLU A 70 9.97 -14.68 -5.95
C GLU A 70 10.24 -13.25 -6.41
N LYS A 71 9.28 -12.34 -6.21
CA LYS A 71 9.47 -10.95 -6.59
C LYS A 71 10.56 -10.25 -5.76
N ARG A 72 10.69 -10.59 -4.47
CA ARG A 72 11.78 -10.13 -3.62
C ARG A 72 13.13 -10.58 -4.18
N GLN A 73 13.28 -11.87 -4.48
CA GLN A 73 14.52 -12.44 -5.02
C GLN A 73 14.93 -11.76 -6.33
N GLU A 74 13.98 -11.59 -7.24
CA GLU A 74 14.18 -10.85 -8.50
C GLU A 74 14.68 -9.42 -8.22
N LEU A 75 14.03 -8.69 -7.33
CA LEU A 75 14.41 -7.30 -7.01
C LEU A 75 15.77 -7.19 -6.32
N MET A 76 16.10 -8.12 -5.40
CA MET A 76 17.41 -8.14 -4.75
C MET A 76 18.54 -8.42 -5.75
N SER A 77 18.30 -9.30 -6.72
CA SER A 77 19.25 -9.59 -7.79
C SER A 77 19.43 -8.39 -8.73
N LEU A 78 18.33 -7.74 -9.15
CA LEU A 78 18.39 -6.56 -10.02
C LEU A 78 19.08 -5.36 -9.34
N CYS A 79 18.93 -5.21 -8.03
CA CYS A 79 19.46 -4.10 -7.25
C CYS A 79 20.75 -4.44 -6.49
N GLU A 80 21.40 -5.58 -6.78
CA GLU A 80 22.55 -6.05 -6.00
C GLU A 80 23.66 -4.98 -5.90
N GLY A 81 24.03 -4.36 -7.02
CA GLY A 81 25.03 -3.29 -7.05
C GLY A 81 24.63 -2.04 -6.25
N ASP A 82 23.37 -1.63 -6.34
CA ASP A 82 22.83 -0.49 -5.57
C ASP A 82 22.83 -0.82 -4.06
N ILE A 83 22.46 -2.05 -3.67
CA ILE A 83 22.46 -2.51 -2.28
C ILE A 83 23.88 -2.57 -1.73
N GLN A 84 24.84 -3.13 -2.48
CA GLN A 84 26.25 -3.20 -2.08
C GLN A 84 26.85 -1.79 -1.91
N ALA A 85 26.53 -0.86 -2.82
CA ALA A 85 26.97 0.53 -2.70
C ALA A 85 26.40 1.21 -1.43
N LEU A 86 25.11 0.95 -1.12
CA LEU A 86 24.49 1.45 0.11
C LEU A 86 25.10 0.83 1.37
N GLN A 87 25.36 -0.47 1.39
CA GLN A 87 26.03 -1.16 2.49
C GLN A 87 27.47 -0.68 2.69
N GLY A 88 28.22 -0.43 1.61
CA GLY A 88 29.57 0.13 1.68
C GLY A 88 29.57 1.56 2.25
N ARG A 89 28.57 2.37 1.90
CA ARG A 89 28.46 3.75 2.36
C ARG A 89 27.96 3.91 3.80
N PHE A 90 26.98 3.10 4.21
CA PHE A 90 26.32 3.25 5.52
C PHE A 90 26.71 2.15 6.53
N GLY A 91 27.45 1.14 6.10
CA GLY A 91 27.82 -0.03 6.89
C GLY A 91 26.81 -1.17 6.78
N LEU A 92 27.31 -2.41 6.88
CA LEU A 92 26.50 -3.64 6.78
C LEU A 92 25.37 -3.70 7.83
N GLN A 93 25.59 -3.18 9.03
CA GLN A 93 24.58 -3.17 10.10
C GLN A 93 23.44 -2.18 9.84
N ALA A 94 23.63 -1.20 8.94
CA ALA A 94 22.64 -0.17 8.66
C ALA A 94 21.54 -0.63 7.69
N LEU A 95 21.85 -1.63 6.83
CA LEU A 95 20.94 -2.23 5.86
C LEU A 95 21.00 -3.76 5.95
N GLN A 96 20.01 -4.33 6.63
CA GLN A 96 19.82 -5.77 6.74
C GLN A 96 18.75 -6.21 5.74
N LEU A 97 19.12 -7.09 4.81
CA LEU A 97 18.14 -7.77 3.96
C LEU A 97 17.40 -8.82 4.78
N LEU A 98 16.11 -8.98 4.51
CA LEU A 98 15.27 -9.98 5.15
C LEU A 98 14.91 -11.03 4.11
N GLU A 99 15.12 -12.29 4.44
CA GLU A 99 14.91 -13.44 3.56
C GLU A 99 13.89 -14.37 4.18
N ASN A 100 13.05 -14.98 3.36
CA ASN A 100 12.06 -15.97 3.80
C ASN A 100 11.09 -15.45 4.88
N GLU A 101 10.86 -14.13 4.93
CA GLU A 101 9.86 -13.54 5.81
C GLU A 101 8.45 -13.99 5.40
N PRO A 102 7.54 -14.26 6.35
CA PRO A 102 6.19 -14.69 6.02
C PRO A 102 5.45 -13.60 5.25
N THR A 103 4.74 -14.01 4.20
CA THR A 103 3.79 -13.14 3.50
C THR A 103 2.57 -12.92 4.38
N VAL A 104 2.26 -11.65 4.67
CA VAL A 104 1.05 -11.25 5.38
C VAL A 104 -0.08 -11.08 4.37
N SER A 105 -1.16 -11.85 4.54
CA SER A 105 -2.41 -11.69 3.79
C SER A 105 -3.36 -10.74 4.52
N ILE A 106 -3.99 -9.83 3.78
CA ILE A 106 -4.91 -8.82 4.32
C ILE A 106 -6.25 -8.95 3.60
N ASN A 107 -7.28 -9.30 4.37
CA ASN A 107 -8.64 -9.43 3.89
C ASN A 107 -9.47 -8.21 4.28
N TYR A 108 -10.18 -7.65 3.32
CA TYR A 108 -11.05 -6.49 3.52
C TYR A 108 -12.52 -6.92 3.55
N PRO A 109 -13.34 -6.40 4.46
CA PRO A 109 -14.77 -6.67 4.49
C PRO A 109 -15.44 -5.85 3.37
N VAL A 110 -15.61 -6.51 2.22
CA VAL A 110 -16.26 -5.95 1.04
C VAL A 110 -17.32 -6.94 0.59
N VAL A 111 -18.57 -6.50 0.58
CA VAL A 111 -19.74 -7.26 0.11
C VAL A 111 -19.68 -7.38 -1.41
N GLU A 112 -19.47 -6.25 -2.09
CA GLU A 112 -19.39 -6.18 -3.54
C GLU A 112 -18.38 -5.10 -3.95
N PHE A 113 -17.51 -5.44 -4.90
CA PHE A 113 -16.56 -4.47 -5.46
C PHE A 113 -17.22 -3.65 -6.58
N PRO A 114 -16.99 -2.33 -6.63
CA PRO A 114 -17.53 -1.49 -7.70
C PRO A 114 -16.93 -1.84 -9.06
N THR A 115 -17.76 -1.90 -10.10
CA THR A 115 -17.32 -2.06 -11.50
C THR A 115 -16.71 -0.77 -12.06
N LYS A 116 -17.27 0.38 -11.65
CA LYS A 116 -16.80 1.73 -11.96
C LYS A 116 -16.50 2.49 -10.67
N VAL A 117 -15.35 3.14 -10.63
CA VAL A 117 -14.89 3.89 -9.44
C VAL A 117 -15.10 5.38 -9.69
N SER A 118 -16.07 5.96 -8.98
CA SER A 118 -16.32 7.41 -8.92
C SER A 118 -16.02 7.91 -7.52
N ALA A 119 -15.21 8.96 -7.37
CA ALA A 119 -14.84 9.49 -6.07
C ALA A 119 -15.82 10.57 -5.60
N HIS A 120 -16.38 10.37 -4.41
CA HIS A 120 -17.13 11.39 -3.69
C HIS A 120 -16.20 12.50 -3.22
N ASN A 121 -16.71 13.73 -3.19
CA ASN A 121 -15.95 14.88 -2.72
C ASN A 121 -16.81 15.92 -2.00
N PHE A 122 -16.57 16.11 -0.70
CA PHE A 122 -17.27 17.10 0.12
C PHE A 122 -17.08 18.54 -0.37
N ASP A 123 -15.95 18.88 -1.01
CA ASP A 123 -15.75 20.22 -1.61
C ASP A 123 -16.76 20.53 -2.74
N LYS A 124 -17.24 19.47 -3.42
CA LYS A 124 -18.13 19.58 -4.58
C LYS A 124 -19.59 19.31 -4.21
N ASN A 125 -19.80 18.31 -3.36
CA ASN A 125 -21.10 17.95 -2.83
C ASN A 125 -20.92 17.63 -1.33
N PRO A 126 -21.38 18.51 -0.42
CA PRO A 126 -21.18 18.34 1.03
C PRO A 126 -21.97 17.16 1.62
N LEU A 127 -22.98 16.65 0.90
CA LEU A 127 -23.76 15.49 1.32
C LEU A 127 -23.36 14.27 0.49
N VAL A 128 -22.97 13.18 1.17
CA VAL A 128 -22.68 11.89 0.55
C VAL A 128 -23.60 10.84 1.15
N GLU A 129 -24.44 10.24 0.30
CA GLU A 129 -25.39 9.20 0.68
C GLU A 129 -25.16 7.93 -0.15
N GLY A 130 -25.47 6.79 0.44
CA GLY A 130 -25.38 5.49 -0.20
C GLY A 130 -25.35 4.34 0.80
N LYS A 131 -25.48 3.12 0.31
CA LYS A 131 -25.30 1.91 1.10
C LYS A 131 -23.81 1.60 1.23
N LEU A 132 -23.33 1.38 2.45
CA LEU A 132 -21.96 0.92 2.67
C LEU A 132 -21.79 -0.52 2.18
N MET A 133 -21.01 -0.68 1.12
CA MET A 133 -20.70 -1.96 0.48
C MET A 133 -19.39 -2.56 0.98
N GLY A 134 -18.53 -1.77 1.61
CA GLY A 134 -17.31 -2.28 2.24
C GLY A 134 -16.30 -1.19 2.59
N ILE A 135 -15.17 -1.62 3.15
CA ILE A 135 -14.02 -0.76 3.42
C ILE A 135 -12.77 -1.37 2.81
N LYS A 136 -11.94 -0.56 2.15
CA LYS A 136 -10.64 -1.01 1.62
C LYS A 136 -9.60 0.08 1.71
N GLY A 137 -8.59 -0.18 2.56
CA GLY A 137 -7.63 0.83 3.00
C GLY A 137 -8.30 2.10 3.51
N GLN A 138 -7.94 3.25 2.95
CA GLN A 138 -8.51 4.54 3.33
C GLN A 138 -9.89 4.86 2.73
N TYR A 139 -10.50 3.92 2.01
CA TYR A 139 -11.73 4.15 1.26
C TYR A 139 -12.94 3.45 1.88
N LEU A 140 -14.04 4.17 2.03
CA LEU A 140 -15.37 3.60 2.14
C LEU A 140 -15.89 3.34 0.72
N LEU A 141 -16.45 2.16 0.49
CA LEU A 141 -17.09 1.77 -0.76
C LEU A 141 -18.59 1.89 -0.56
N LEU A 142 -19.23 2.80 -1.28
CA LEU A 142 -20.68 2.96 -1.33
C LEU A 142 -21.19 2.46 -2.69
N ASP A 143 -22.46 2.07 -2.75
CA ASP A 143 -23.14 1.78 -4.02
C ASP A 143 -23.19 2.99 -4.98
N THR A 144 -23.12 4.21 -4.45
CA THR A 144 -23.08 5.47 -5.22
C THR A 144 -21.67 5.93 -5.61
N GLY A 145 -20.60 5.30 -5.09
CA GLY A 145 -19.22 5.73 -5.31
C GLY A 145 -18.27 5.39 -4.17
N VAL A 146 -17.05 5.92 -4.19
CA VAL A 146 -16.05 5.68 -3.14
C VAL A 146 -15.65 6.97 -2.45
N LEU A 147 -15.42 6.91 -1.14
CA LEU A 147 -15.04 8.07 -0.33
C LEU A 147 -13.69 7.81 0.33
N ASN A 148 -12.68 8.62 -0.01
CA ASN A 148 -11.39 8.59 0.67
C ASN A 148 -11.47 9.42 1.95
N ILE A 149 -11.58 8.77 3.10
CA ILE A 149 -11.76 9.46 4.38
C ILE A 149 -10.53 10.28 4.75
N ARG A 150 -9.31 9.80 4.45
CA ARG A 150 -8.08 10.53 4.76
C ARG A 150 -7.95 11.85 4.01
N LYS A 151 -8.57 11.98 2.83
CA LYS A 151 -8.58 13.24 2.07
C LYS A 151 -9.21 14.37 2.89
N PHE A 152 -10.20 14.05 3.73
CA PHE A 152 -10.98 15.03 4.48
C PHE A 152 -10.52 15.15 5.93
N GLY A 153 -9.24 14.89 6.20
CA GLY A 153 -8.65 15.19 7.49
C GLY A 153 -8.82 16.66 7.84
N GLY A 154 -9.39 16.94 9.02
CA GLY A 154 -9.70 18.30 9.48
C GLY A 154 -11.13 18.76 9.21
N TYR A 155 -11.95 17.97 8.52
CA TYR A 155 -13.37 18.24 8.36
C TYR A 155 -14.14 17.85 9.62
N HIS A 156 -15.19 18.60 9.94
CA HIS A 156 -16.23 18.16 10.86
C HIS A 156 -17.28 17.41 10.05
N ILE A 157 -17.44 16.11 10.30
CA ILE A 157 -18.35 15.23 9.56
C ILE A 157 -19.34 14.64 10.56
N GLU A 158 -20.62 14.75 10.24
CA GLU A 158 -21.69 14.02 10.90
C GLU A 158 -22.01 12.77 10.09
N LEU A 159 -22.15 11.63 10.78
CA LEU A 159 -22.48 10.35 10.19
C LEU A 159 -23.80 9.86 10.78
N GLU A 160 -24.80 9.70 9.92
CA GLU A 160 -26.08 9.11 10.28
C GLU A 160 -26.24 7.74 9.60
N THR A 161 -26.78 6.77 10.32
CA THR A 161 -27.09 5.42 9.81
C THR A 161 -28.55 5.11 10.08
N ARG A 162 -29.24 4.48 9.12
CA ARG A 162 -30.64 4.05 9.25
C ARG A 162 -30.74 2.54 9.39
#